data_AF-A0A1C4X3W5-F1
#
_entry.id   AF-A0A1C4X3W5-F1
#
_cell.length_a   1.000
_cell.length_b   1.000
_cell.length_c   1.000
_cell.angle_alpha   90.00
_cell.angle_beta   90.00
_cell.angle_gamma   90.00
#
_symmetry.space_group_name_H-M   'P 1'
#
loop_
_entity.id
_entity.type
_entity.pdbx_description
1 polymer ?
#
loop_
_entity_poly.entity_id
_entity_poly.type
_entity_poly.pdbx_seq_one_letter_code
_entity_poly.pdbx_strand_id
1 'polypeptide(L)'
;MRRAPLLLILAAVSAVAHVVGVLVAAPLWRGAEVLSLALLLAYAVAAGLPAPRWAVPVGFVPLIVDAVRTMPAEPGAGDFGWMMDASGDSAFDRTAGFDAALDGSWATLAAVAVLLVAFRGRGRRRHLIAAAVAAAPVVGYAAVRVTDIGTAVAASTRVVEVRTGTTLTRVGGPGYDQADVVPALVLAVLPPLALALAALALAVLLAGRGRRLAATGAALLAVLALPLLDAGIGAVPLPYSVDSTALFAWYAVTPTRMLPQPVPALTAVVELAAYLLLVAGLTGADRAAPAVPASVAE
;
A
#
# COMPACT_ATOMS: atom_id res chain seq x y z
N MET A 1 -22.58 13.55 -22.58
CA MET A 1 -21.60 12.79 -21.77
C MET A 1 -20.62 11.94 -22.60
N ARG A 2 -20.22 12.34 -23.82
CA ARG A 2 -19.38 11.50 -24.72
C ARG A 2 -17.88 11.46 -24.37
N ARG A 3 -17.40 12.31 -23.46
CA ARG A 3 -15.96 12.46 -23.13
C ARG A 3 -15.49 11.64 -21.92
N ALA A 4 -16.40 11.18 -21.07
CA ALA A 4 -16.05 10.38 -19.90
C ALA A 4 -15.21 9.12 -20.22
N PRO A 5 -15.57 8.26 -21.19
CA PRO A 5 -14.74 7.10 -21.51
C PRO A 5 -13.33 7.47 -22.00
N LEU A 6 -13.18 8.60 -22.71
CA LEU A 6 -11.88 9.09 -23.15
C LEU A 6 -10.98 9.48 -21.96
N LEU A 7 -11.53 10.11 -20.93
CA LEU A 7 -10.78 10.45 -19.71
C LEU A 7 -10.27 9.20 -18.99
N LEU A 8 -11.08 8.15 -18.91
CA LEU A 8 -10.68 6.87 -18.31
C LEU A 8 -9.59 6.17 -19.13
N ILE A 9 -9.69 6.19 -20.46
CA ILE A 9 -8.65 5.64 -21.36
C ILE A 9 -7.34 6.41 -21.17
N LEU A 10 -7.39 7.74 -21.16
CA LEU A 10 -6.20 8.58 -20.97
C LEU A 10 -5.57 8.37 -19.59
N ALA A 11 -6.39 8.18 -18.54
CA ALA A 11 -5.90 7.82 -17.21
C ALA A 11 -5.16 6.47 -17.25
N ALA A 12 -5.76 5.45 -17.87
CA ALA A 12 -5.13 4.13 -18.01
C ALA A 12 -3.82 4.17 -18.83
N VAL A 13 -3.78 4.93 -19.93
CA VAL A 13 -2.56 5.11 -20.73
C VAL A 13 -1.47 5.83 -19.92
N SER A 14 -1.85 6.84 -19.13
CA SER A 14 -0.90 7.56 -18.26
C SER A 14 -0.37 6.65 -17.15
N ALA A 15 -1.21 5.79 -16.58
CA ALA A 15 -0.81 4.77 -15.62
C ALA A 15 0.19 3.78 -16.22
N VAL A 16 -0.06 3.28 -17.43
CA VAL A 16 0.88 2.40 -18.15
C VAL A 16 2.20 3.10 -18.42
N ALA A 17 2.17 4.36 -18.85
CA ALA A 17 3.39 5.14 -19.08
C ALA A 17 4.21 5.33 -17.80
N HIS A 18 3.55 5.58 -16.66
CA HIS A 18 4.21 5.64 -15.35
C HIS A 18 4.85 4.30 -14.99
N VAL A 19 4.09 3.20 -15.05
CA VAL A 19 4.59 1.84 -14.76
C VAL A 19 5.79 1.48 -15.60
N VAL A 20 5.72 1.73 -16.92
CA VAL A 20 6.85 1.45 -17.83
C VAL A 20 8.05 2.31 -17.45
N GLY A 21 7.84 3.59 -17.14
CA GLY A 21 8.92 4.48 -16.70
C GLY A 21 9.59 4.02 -15.41
N VAL A 22 8.81 3.55 -14.43
CA VAL A 22 9.33 2.91 -13.20
C VAL A 22 10.13 1.65 -13.56
N LEU A 23 9.54 0.76 -14.37
CA LEU A 23 10.14 -0.51 -14.76
C LEU A 23 11.54 -0.36 -15.39
N VAL A 24 11.73 0.67 -16.22
CA VAL A 24 13.01 0.99 -16.87
C VAL A 24 13.89 1.97 -16.09
N ALA A 25 13.48 2.38 -14.88
CA ALA A 25 14.12 3.44 -14.07
C ALA A 25 14.38 4.75 -14.84
N ALA A 26 13.53 5.03 -15.83
CA ALA A 26 13.62 6.20 -16.68
C ALA A 26 12.20 6.75 -16.86
N PRO A 27 11.81 7.81 -16.13
CA PRO A 27 10.46 8.33 -16.23
C PRO A 27 10.20 8.81 -17.66
N LEU A 28 9.31 8.11 -18.37
CA LEU A 28 8.85 8.54 -19.71
C LEU A 28 8.24 9.94 -19.63
N TRP A 29 7.50 10.18 -18.54
CA TRP A 29 6.97 11.47 -18.18
C TRP A 29 6.86 11.58 -16.66
N ARG A 30 7.53 12.58 -16.06
CA ARG A 30 7.56 12.77 -14.61
C ARG A 30 6.17 12.89 -13.98
N GLY A 31 5.23 13.49 -14.69
CA GLY A 31 3.87 13.72 -14.21
C GLY A 31 2.86 12.63 -14.58
N ALA A 32 3.30 11.47 -15.08
CA ALA A 32 2.38 10.44 -15.60
C ALA A 32 1.41 9.91 -14.53
N GLU A 33 1.89 9.71 -13.30
CA GLU A 33 1.06 9.28 -12.17
C GLU A 33 0.08 10.39 -11.74
N VAL A 34 0.60 11.60 -11.52
CA VAL A 34 -0.21 12.78 -11.17
C VAL A 34 -1.30 13.01 -12.20
N LEU A 35 -0.96 12.92 -13.50
CA LEU A 35 -1.93 13.05 -14.58
C LEU A 35 -2.94 11.90 -14.55
N SER A 36 -2.50 10.66 -14.36
CA SER A 36 -3.41 9.51 -14.26
C SER A 36 -4.47 9.73 -13.18
N LEU A 37 -4.04 10.14 -11.98
CA LEU A 37 -4.95 10.44 -10.87
C LEU A 37 -5.86 11.64 -11.15
N ALA A 38 -5.33 12.72 -11.74
CA ALA A 38 -6.11 13.90 -12.10
C ALA A 38 -7.16 13.58 -13.18
N LEU A 39 -6.81 12.80 -14.20
CA LEU A 39 -7.73 12.34 -15.24
C LEU A 39 -8.78 11.39 -14.68
N LEU A 40 -8.41 10.54 -13.72
CA LEU A 40 -9.35 9.63 -13.05
C LEU A 40 -10.35 10.40 -12.17
N LEU A 41 -9.90 11.44 -11.49
CA LEU A 41 -10.77 12.38 -10.77
C LEU A 41 -11.70 13.12 -11.74
N ALA A 42 -11.17 13.64 -12.85
CA ALA A 42 -11.95 14.31 -13.88
C ALA A 42 -12.99 13.36 -14.50
N TYR A 43 -12.61 12.09 -14.73
CA TYR A 43 -13.53 11.04 -15.15
C TYR A 43 -14.65 10.86 -14.12
N ALA A 44 -14.34 10.78 -12.82
CA ALA A 44 -15.34 10.60 -11.79
C ALA A 44 -16.36 11.75 -11.75
N VAL A 45 -15.87 13.00 -11.88
CA VAL A 45 -16.71 14.19 -11.96
C VAL A 45 -17.59 14.16 -13.22
N ALA A 46 -17.03 13.84 -14.38
CA ALA A 46 -17.75 13.82 -15.66
C ALA A 46 -18.72 12.65 -15.80
N ALA A 47 -18.43 11.52 -15.16
CA ALA A 47 -19.24 10.30 -15.19
C ALA A 47 -20.45 10.37 -14.25
N GLY A 48 -20.42 11.26 -13.26
CA GLY A 48 -21.38 11.36 -12.17
C GLY A 48 -20.80 10.73 -10.89
N LEU A 49 -20.60 11.56 -9.87
CA LEU A 49 -20.07 11.11 -8.59
C LEU A 49 -21.13 10.32 -7.81
N PRO A 50 -20.79 9.13 -7.27
CA PRO A 50 -21.73 8.39 -6.43
C PRO A 50 -22.07 9.20 -5.17
N ALA A 51 -23.27 9.03 -4.65
CA ALA A 51 -23.59 9.59 -3.33
C ALA A 51 -22.79 8.85 -2.24
N PRO A 52 -22.12 9.56 -1.31
CA PRO A 52 -22.03 11.02 -1.24
C PRO A 52 -20.99 11.60 -2.20
N ARG A 53 -21.35 12.68 -2.91
CA ARG A 53 -20.56 13.22 -4.05
C ARG A 53 -19.17 13.72 -3.67
N TRP A 54 -18.93 14.03 -2.39
CA TRP A 54 -17.64 14.52 -1.91
C TRP A 54 -16.60 13.40 -1.73
N ALA A 55 -17.02 12.14 -1.62
CA ALA A 55 -16.15 11.04 -1.18
C ALA A 55 -14.97 10.78 -2.12
N VAL A 56 -15.24 10.71 -3.42
CA VAL A 56 -14.19 10.44 -4.42
C VAL A 56 -13.22 11.63 -4.54
N PRO A 57 -13.68 12.90 -4.67
CA PRO A 57 -12.77 14.04 -4.66
C PRO A 57 -11.89 14.12 -3.41
N VAL A 58 -12.48 14.00 -2.20
CA VAL A 58 -11.72 14.09 -0.95
C VAL A 58 -10.74 12.93 -0.79
N GLY A 59 -11.12 11.72 -1.22
CA GLY A 59 -10.22 10.57 -1.20
C GLY A 59 -9.05 10.68 -2.18
N PHE A 60 -9.20 11.41 -3.28
CA PHE A 60 -8.15 11.59 -4.30
C PHE A 60 -7.12 12.66 -3.94
N VAL A 61 -7.48 13.64 -3.11
CA VAL A 61 -6.55 14.69 -2.65
C VAL A 61 -5.26 14.11 -2.06
N PRO A 62 -5.28 13.20 -1.06
CA PRO A 62 -4.04 12.66 -0.50
C PRO A 62 -3.22 11.90 -1.55
N LEU A 63 -3.85 11.16 -2.47
CA LEU A 63 -3.16 10.45 -3.55
C LEU A 63 -2.42 11.39 -4.49
N ILE A 64 -3.05 12.49 -4.89
CA ILE A 64 -2.43 13.48 -5.78
C ILE A 64 -1.30 14.22 -5.04
N VAL A 65 -1.50 14.56 -3.77
CA VAL A 65 -0.48 15.20 -2.94
C VAL A 65 0.75 14.29 -2.81
N ASP A 66 0.52 13.00 -2.57
CA ASP A 66 1.59 12.02 -2.48
C ASP A 66 2.34 11.85 -3.80
N ALA A 67 1.62 11.64 -4.91
CA ALA A 67 2.21 11.53 -6.24
C ALA A 67 3.01 12.78 -6.67
N VAL A 68 2.62 13.96 -6.19
CA VAL A 68 3.39 15.20 -6.40
C VAL A 68 4.64 15.23 -5.52
N ARG A 69 4.55 14.77 -4.26
CA ARG A 69 5.67 14.70 -3.32
C ARG A 69 6.73 13.68 -3.76
N THR A 70 6.31 12.56 -4.34
CA THR A 70 7.17 11.46 -4.81
C THR A 70 7.61 11.61 -6.27
N MET A 71 7.19 12.69 -6.93
CA MET A 71 7.54 12.98 -8.32
C MET A 71 9.07 13.07 -8.49
N PRO A 72 9.66 12.39 -9.49
CA PRO A 72 11.09 12.45 -9.72
C PRO A 72 11.59 13.89 -9.91
N ALA A 73 12.69 14.24 -9.24
CA ALA A 73 13.35 15.53 -9.40
C ALA A 73 13.75 15.79 -10.87
N GLU A 74 13.96 17.06 -11.22
CA GLU A 74 14.40 17.38 -12.57
C GLU A 74 15.81 16.80 -12.85
N PRO A 75 16.05 16.15 -14.00
CA PRO A 75 17.39 15.75 -14.41
C PRO A 75 18.30 16.97 -14.42
N GLY A 76 19.38 16.91 -13.64
CA GLY A 76 20.36 17.99 -13.51
C GLY A 76 20.07 19.02 -12.41
N ALA A 77 18.95 18.92 -11.68
CA ALA A 77 18.67 19.77 -10.50
C ALA A 77 19.24 19.20 -9.19
N GLY A 78 20.00 18.11 -9.26
CA GLY A 78 20.65 17.52 -8.09
C GLY A 78 21.86 18.34 -7.68
N ASP A 79 21.72 19.16 -6.64
CA ASP A 79 22.85 19.37 -5.74
C ASP A 79 23.20 17.99 -5.17
N PHE A 80 24.38 17.49 -5.53
CA PHE A 80 24.97 16.32 -4.89
C PHE A 80 25.40 16.73 -3.47
N GLY A 81 24.42 16.99 -2.62
CA GLY A 81 24.59 17.04 -1.19
C GLY A 81 24.91 15.61 -0.76
N TRP A 82 26.21 15.31 -0.65
CA TRP A 82 26.67 14.16 0.11
C TRP A 82 26.00 14.26 1.48
N MET A 83 24.98 13.45 1.72
CA MET A 83 24.50 13.23 3.07
C MET A 83 25.65 12.52 3.78
N MET A 84 26.48 13.29 4.48
CA MET A 84 27.26 12.75 5.57
C MET A 84 26.24 12.17 6.53
N ASP A 85 26.20 10.85 6.65
CA ASP A 85 25.59 10.17 7.78
C ASP A 85 26.07 10.89 9.03
N ALA A 86 25.16 11.61 9.68
CA ALA A 86 25.44 12.24 10.95
C ALA A 86 25.62 11.10 11.96
N SER A 87 26.87 10.70 12.16
CA SER A 87 27.28 9.89 13.30
C SER A 87 26.94 10.68 14.57
N GLY A 88 25.95 10.23 15.35
CA GLY A 88 25.64 10.91 16.60
C GLY A 88 24.36 10.54 17.34
N ASP A 89 23.97 9.27 17.40
CA ASP A 89 23.40 8.62 18.61
C ASP A 89 23.04 7.18 18.25
N SER A 90 23.82 6.21 18.72
CA SER A 90 23.61 4.79 18.43
C SER A 90 22.49 4.19 19.29
N ALA A 91 21.33 4.84 19.31
CA ALA A 91 20.11 4.28 19.87
C ALA A 91 19.36 3.54 18.75
N PHE A 92 18.87 2.33 19.06
CA PHE A 92 18.06 1.56 18.14
C PHE A 92 16.81 2.38 17.73
N ASP A 93 16.71 2.75 16.45
CA ASP A 93 15.57 3.48 15.91
C ASP A 93 14.36 2.53 15.79
N ARG A 94 13.45 2.61 16.76
CA ARG A 94 12.22 1.80 16.80
C ARG A 94 11.18 2.27 15.78
N THR A 95 11.31 3.49 15.25
CA THR A 95 10.30 4.15 14.41
C THR A 95 10.62 4.09 12.92
N ALA A 96 11.88 3.86 12.52
CA ALA A 96 12.29 3.75 11.12
C ALA A 96 11.35 2.87 10.26
N GLY A 97 11.01 1.67 10.75
CA GLY A 97 10.10 0.77 10.04
C GLY A 97 8.65 1.30 9.95
N PHE A 98 8.18 2.00 11.00
CA PHE A 98 6.86 2.65 10.98
C PHE A 98 6.85 3.83 10.02
N ASP A 99 7.87 4.68 10.04
CA ASP A 99 7.97 5.86 9.18
C ASP A 99 8.05 5.45 7.71
N ALA A 100 8.87 4.44 7.37
CA ALA A 100 8.93 3.90 6.01
C ALA A 100 7.58 3.31 5.57
N ALA A 101 6.94 2.52 6.44
CA ALA A 101 5.65 1.91 6.13
C ALA A 101 4.52 2.96 6.01
N LEU A 102 4.55 4.01 6.81
CA LEU A 102 3.61 5.12 6.76
C LEU A 102 3.84 5.98 5.52
N ASP A 103 5.08 6.36 5.22
CA ASP A 103 5.44 7.15 4.03
C ASP A 103 5.00 6.44 2.74
N GLY A 104 5.11 5.10 2.69
CA GLY A 104 4.63 4.30 1.55
C GLY A 104 3.13 3.99 1.51
N SER A 105 2.34 4.30 2.56
CA SER A 105 0.92 3.88 2.62
C SER A 105 -0.07 4.95 3.06
N TRP A 106 0.39 6.10 3.57
CA TRP A 106 -0.47 7.11 4.19
C TRP A 106 -1.56 7.63 3.24
N ALA A 107 -1.22 7.84 1.97
CA ALA A 107 -2.11 8.42 0.99
C ALA A 107 -3.25 7.45 0.65
N THR A 108 -2.90 6.20 0.34
CA THR A 108 -3.83 5.11 0.10
C THR A 108 -4.69 4.82 1.33
N LEU A 109 -4.10 4.81 2.53
CA LEU A 109 -4.82 4.62 3.78
C LEU A 109 -5.85 5.73 4.00
N ALA A 110 -5.47 7.00 3.81
CA ALA A 110 -6.37 8.15 3.92
C ALA A 110 -7.51 8.06 2.90
N ALA A 111 -7.22 7.74 1.65
CA ALA A 111 -8.22 7.56 0.60
C ALA A 111 -9.24 6.47 0.94
N VAL A 112 -8.76 5.29 1.36
CA VAL A 112 -9.61 4.16 1.75
C VAL A 112 -10.43 4.49 2.99
N ALA A 113 -9.85 5.16 3.99
CA ALA A 113 -10.56 5.58 5.20
C ALA A 113 -11.70 6.56 4.87
N VAL A 114 -11.44 7.56 4.02
CA VAL A 114 -12.46 8.49 3.52
C VAL A 114 -13.61 7.74 2.83
N LEU A 115 -13.29 6.82 1.92
CA LEU A 115 -14.30 6.04 1.21
C LEU A 115 -15.07 5.11 2.16
N LEU A 116 -14.40 4.48 3.13
CA LEU A 116 -15.03 3.63 4.13
C LEU A 116 -16.03 4.41 4.98
N VAL A 117 -15.65 5.62 5.41
CA VAL A 117 -16.52 6.55 6.17
C VAL A 117 -17.71 6.99 5.32
N ALA A 118 -17.44 7.44 4.09
CA ALA A 118 -18.46 7.93 3.17
C ALA A 118 -19.51 6.86 2.81
N PHE A 119 -19.07 5.61 2.65
CA PHE A 119 -19.93 4.49 2.32
C PHE A 119 -20.36 3.70 3.56
N ARG A 120 -20.09 4.15 4.79
CA ARG A 120 -20.50 3.44 6.01
C ARG A 120 -22.03 3.38 6.10
N GLY A 121 -22.59 2.18 5.96
CA GLY A 121 -24.02 1.92 6.17
C GLY A 121 -24.25 1.12 7.45
N ARG A 122 -25.52 0.82 7.78
CA ARG A 122 -25.84 -0.23 8.77
C ARG A 122 -25.32 -1.57 8.25
N GLY A 123 -24.12 -1.95 8.68
CA GLY A 123 -23.51 -3.20 8.32
C GLY A 123 -24.38 -4.35 8.81
N ARG A 124 -24.88 -5.18 7.89
CA ARG A 124 -25.47 -6.46 8.29
C ARG A 124 -24.34 -7.32 8.89
N ARG A 125 -24.63 -8.05 9.98
CA ARG A 125 -23.70 -8.97 10.67
C ARG A 125 -22.86 -9.83 9.70
N ARG A 126 -23.48 -10.27 8.59
CA ARG A 126 -22.82 -11.03 7.52
C ARG A 126 -21.59 -10.33 6.89
N HIS A 127 -21.62 -9.01 6.74
CA HIS A 127 -20.51 -8.26 6.14
C HIS A 127 -19.33 -8.14 7.11
N LEU A 128 -19.60 -8.02 8.42
CA LEU A 128 -18.55 -8.05 9.43
C LEU A 128 -17.87 -9.42 9.48
N ILE A 129 -18.64 -10.50 9.44
CA ILE A 129 -18.09 -11.86 9.40
C ILE A 129 -17.23 -12.05 8.14
N ALA A 130 -17.74 -11.67 6.96
CA ALA A 130 -16.98 -11.79 5.72
C ALA A 130 -15.69 -10.96 5.74
N ALA A 131 -15.72 -9.74 6.29
CA ALA A 131 -14.53 -8.91 6.44
C ALA A 131 -13.52 -9.54 7.42
N ALA A 132 -13.98 -10.08 8.55
CA ALA A 132 -13.13 -10.76 9.52
C ALA A 132 -12.46 -12.01 8.92
N VAL A 133 -13.22 -12.82 8.18
CA VAL A 133 -12.69 -14.01 7.49
C VAL A 133 -11.68 -13.61 6.41
N ALA A 134 -11.95 -12.55 5.65
CA ALA A 134 -11.01 -12.05 4.64
C ALA A 134 -9.75 -11.42 5.26
N ALA A 135 -9.85 -10.87 6.47
CA ALA A 135 -8.73 -10.28 7.20
C ALA A 135 -7.80 -11.32 7.85
N ALA A 136 -8.33 -12.50 8.19
CA ALA A 136 -7.56 -13.55 8.86
C ALA A 136 -6.23 -13.91 8.16
N PRO A 137 -6.15 -14.09 6.83
CA PRO A 137 -4.87 -14.33 6.14
C PRO A 137 -3.86 -13.20 6.32
N VAL A 138 -4.29 -11.94 6.25
CA VAL A 138 -3.38 -10.78 6.36
C VAL A 138 -2.88 -10.60 7.79
N VAL A 139 -3.78 -10.70 8.77
CA VAL A 139 -3.42 -10.65 10.20
C VAL A 139 -2.52 -11.84 10.56
N GLY A 140 -2.84 -13.03 10.05
CA GLY A 140 -2.03 -14.23 10.24
C GLY A 140 -0.64 -14.07 9.62
N TYR A 141 -0.54 -13.51 8.42
CA TYR A 141 0.75 -13.23 7.78
C TYR A 141 1.60 -12.28 8.61
N ALA A 142 1.03 -11.14 9.02
CA ALA A 142 1.71 -10.16 9.87
C ALA A 142 2.21 -10.80 11.18
N ALA A 143 1.36 -11.57 11.85
CA ALA A 143 1.70 -12.27 13.07
C ALA A 143 2.85 -13.27 12.85
N VAL A 144 2.78 -14.10 11.81
CA VAL A 144 3.83 -15.07 11.48
C VAL A 144 5.16 -14.36 11.25
N ARG A 145 5.19 -13.29 10.44
CA ARG A 145 6.42 -12.54 10.15
C ARG A 145 7.05 -11.94 11.40
N VAL A 146 6.25 -11.27 12.24
CA VAL A 146 6.73 -10.70 13.51
C VAL A 146 7.24 -11.80 14.44
N THR A 147 6.54 -12.92 14.55
CA THR A 147 6.96 -14.03 15.42
C THR A 147 8.21 -14.74 14.93
N ASP A 148 8.34 -14.98 13.63
CA ASP A 148 9.49 -15.68 13.04
C ASP A 148 10.77 -14.86 13.21
N ILE A 149 10.72 -13.56 12.92
CA ILE A 149 11.87 -12.67 13.12
C ILE A 149 12.16 -12.53 14.63
N GLY A 150 11.14 -12.39 15.46
CA GLY A 150 11.29 -12.29 16.91
C GLY A 150 11.93 -13.53 17.55
N THR A 151 11.54 -14.74 17.13
CA THR A 151 12.12 -15.99 17.63
C THR A 151 13.54 -16.19 17.12
N ALA A 152 13.82 -15.85 15.86
CA ALA A 152 15.15 -15.91 15.30
C ALA A 152 16.11 -14.97 16.07
N VAL A 153 15.68 -13.74 16.37
CA VAL A 153 16.47 -12.79 17.17
C VAL A 153 16.69 -13.33 18.57
N ALA A 154 15.65 -13.83 19.24
CA ALA A 154 15.76 -14.43 20.58
C ALA A 154 16.75 -15.61 20.63
N ALA A 155 16.77 -16.46 19.59
CA ALA A 155 17.71 -17.57 19.49
C ALA A 155 19.16 -17.08 19.34
N SER A 156 19.38 -16.00 18.58
CA SER A 156 20.71 -15.40 18.40
C SER A 156 21.27 -14.75 19.67
N THR A 157 20.43 -14.05 20.44
CA THR A 157 20.84 -13.42 21.70
C THR A 157 21.32 -14.45 22.74
N ARG A 158 20.73 -15.65 22.77
CA ARG A 158 21.13 -16.74 23.68
C ARG A 158 22.51 -17.33 23.37
N VAL A 159 22.93 -17.33 22.11
CA VAL A 159 24.21 -17.95 21.68
C VAL A 159 25.40 -17.04 21.99
N VAL A 160 25.20 -15.73 22.10
CA VAL A 160 26.25 -14.75 22.40
C VAL A 160 26.62 -14.70 23.89
N GLU A 161 25.85 -15.34 24.79
CA GLU A 161 26.26 -15.60 26.18
C GLU A 161 27.31 -16.74 26.25
N VAL A 162 28.54 -16.44 25.82
CA VAL A 162 29.66 -17.41 25.88
C VAL A 162 30.16 -17.51 27.32
N ARG A 163 29.99 -18.69 27.93
CA ARG A 163 30.46 -19.02 29.27
C ARG A 163 31.94 -19.42 29.24
N THR A 164 32.84 -18.50 29.61
CA THR A 164 34.24 -18.82 29.92
C THR A 164 34.41 -19.08 31.41
N GLY A 165 34.46 -20.38 31.79
CA GLY A 165 34.91 -20.84 33.11
C GLY A 165 34.07 -20.39 34.31
N THR A 166 34.40 -19.24 34.90
CA THR A 166 33.83 -18.73 36.17
C THR A 166 33.40 -17.26 36.10
N THR A 167 33.47 -16.61 34.94
CA THR A 167 33.06 -15.22 34.75
C THR A 167 32.04 -15.11 33.61
N LEU A 168 30.85 -14.59 33.93
CA LEU A 168 29.86 -14.15 32.94
C LEU A 168 30.34 -12.80 32.39
N THR A 169 31.21 -12.84 31.38
CA THR A 169 31.48 -11.66 30.56
C THR A 169 30.35 -11.54 29.54
N ARG A 170 29.37 -10.67 29.81
CA ARG A 170 28.46 -10.17 28.78
C ARG A 170 29.32 -9.38 27.79
N VAL A 171 29.80 -10.04 26.75
CA VAL A 171 30.34 -9.34 25.58
C VAL A 171 29.12 -8.67 24.97
N GLY A 172 28.99 -7.36 25.16
CA GLY A 172 27.95 -6.57 24.52
C GLY A 172 28.14 -6.69 23.01
N GLY A 173 27.45 -7.65 22.39
CA GLY A 173 27.18 -7.61 20.97
C GLY A 173 26.47 -6.30 20.63
N PRO A 174 26.48 -5.86 19.36
CA PRO A 174 25.82 -4.61 18.97
C PRO A 174 24.37 -4.64 19.50
N GLY A 175 23.96 -3.58 20.18
CA GLY A 175 22.86 -3.52 21.15
C GLY A 175 21.44 -3.80 20.64
N TYR A 176 21.19 -5.00 20.14
CA TYR A 176 19.89 -5.49 19.71
C TYR A 176 19.30 -6.41 20.79
N ASP A 177 18.51 -5.85 21.70
CA ASP A 177 17.68 -6.66 22.60
C ASP A 177 16.38 -7.05 21.87
N GLN A 178 15.89 -8.27 22.11
CA GLN A 178 14.55 -8.70 21.66
C GLN A 178 13.48 -7.72 22.15
N ALA A 179 13.70 -7.12 23.33
CA ALA A 179 12.84 -6.09 23.91
C ALA A 179 12.70 -4.82 23.04
N ASP A 180 13.66 -4.55 22.15
CA ASP A 180 13.64 -3.41 21.23
C ASP A 180 13.11 -3.78 19.84
N VAL A 181 13.47 -4.98 19.35
CA VAL A 181 13.14 -5.42 17.99
C VAL A 181 11.65 -5.76 17.83
N VAL A 182 11.05 -6.49 18.78
CA VAL A 182 9.65 -6.91 18.64
C VAL A 182 8.69 -5.71 18.62
N PRO A 183 8.81 -4.71 19.51
CA PRO A 183 7.99 -3.50 19.41
C PRO A 183 8.19 -2.74 18.10
N ALA A 184 9.41 -2.64 17.58
CA ALA A 184 9.68 -1.97 16.31
C ALA A 184 9.05 -2.71 15.11
N LEU A 185 9.13 -4.04 15.09
CA LEU A 185 8.43 -4.86 14.09
C LEU A 185 6.92 -4.69 14.18
N VAL A 186 6.36 -4.69 15.40
CA VAL A 186 4.92 -4.44 15.62
C VAL A 186 4.53 -3.06 15.08
N LEU A 187 5.32 -2.01 15.39
CA LEU A 187 5.08 -0.67 14.87
C LEU A 187 5.14 -0.63 13.34
N ALA A 188 6.17 -1.24 12.75
CA ALA A 188 6.38 -1.27 11.30
C ALA A 188 5.20 -1.88 10.52
N VAL A 189 4.53 -2.90 11.07
CA VAL A 189 3.39 -3.53 10.40
C VAL A 189 2.07 -2.77 10.56
N LEU A 190 1.96 -1.80 11.48
CA LEU A 190 0.69 -1.13 11.78
C LEU A 190 0.10 -0.36 10.59
N PRO A 191 0.82 0.53 9.88
CA PRO A 191 0.26 1.26 8.75
C PRO A 191 -0.28 0.35 7.62
N PRO A 192 0.50 -0.63 7.11
CA PRO A 192 0.01 -1.51 6.04
C PRO A 192 -1.09 -2.45 6.54
N LEU A 193 -1.05 -2.91 7.80
CA LEU A 193 -2.13 -3.71 8.36
C LEU A 193 -3.44 -2.90 8.44
N ALA A 194 -3.36 -1.65 8.89
CA ALA A 194 -4.52 -0.75 8.91
C ALA A 194 -5.09 -0.54 7.50
N LEU A 195 -4.22 -0.34 6.50
CA LEU A 195 -4.62 -0.23 5.11
C LEU A 195 -5.33 -1.49 4.63
N ALA A 196 -4.76 -2.67 4.87
CA ALA A 196 -5.33 -3.94 4.46
C ALA A 196 -6.73 -4.18 5.05
N LEU A 197 -6.87 -3.93 6.35
CA LEU A 197 -8.14 -4.10 7.07
C LEU A 197 -9.21 -3.12 6.57
N ALA A 198 -8.83 -1.85 6.39
CA ALA A 198 -9.74 -0.83 5.86
C ALA A 198 -10.16 -1.16 4.42
N ALA A 199 -9.22 -1.62 3.59
CA ALA A 199 -9.45 -1.98 2.19
C ALA A 199 -10.36 -3.22 2.06
N LEU A 200 -10.16 -4.26 2.90
CA LEU A 200 -11.04 -5.43 2.95
C LEU A 200 -12.45 -5.08 3.44
N ALA A 201 -12.55 -4.24 4.48
CA ALA A 201 -13.83 -3.75 4.95
C ALA A 201 -14.58 -2.99 3.85
N LEU A 202 -13.87 -2.13 3.11
CA LEU A 202 -14.40 -1.40 1.96
C LEU A 202 -14.81 -2.37 0.84
N ALA A 203 -14.00 -3.37 0.52
CA ALA A 203 -14.30 -4.37 -0.50
C ALA A 203 -15.59 -5.14 -0.21
N VAL A 204 -15.74 -5.67 1.01
CA VAL A 204 -16.95 -6.42 1.42
C VAL A 204 -18.18 -5.52 1.42
N LEU A 205 -18.01 -4.27 1.84
CA LEU A 205 -19.08 -3.27 1.87
C LEU A 205 -19.55 -2.91 0.44
N LEU A 206 -18.61 -2.72 -0.50
CA LEU A 206 -18.91 -2.45 -1.91
C LEU A 206 -19.50 -3.68 -2.61
N ALA A 207 -18.99 -4.87 -2.34
CA ALA A 207 -19.54 -6.13 -2.85
C ALA A 207 -20.97 -6.35 -2.36
N GLY A 208 -21.25 -6.06 -1.08
CA GLY A 208 -22.59 -6.10 -0.50
C GLY A 208 -23.59 -5.13 -1.13
N ARG A 209 -23.10 -4.09 -1.83
CA ARG A 209 -23.88 -3.13 -2.61
C ARG A 209 -23.92 -3.43 -4.11
N GLY A 210 -23.43 -4.59 -4.54
CA GLY A 210 -23.40 -4.99 -5.96
C GLY A 210 -22.30 -4.29 -6.78
N ARG A 211 -21.43 -3.50 -6.16
CA ARG A 211 -20.35 -2.77 -6.86
C ARG A 211 -19.11 -3.64 -7.00
N ARG A 212 -19.20 -4.72 -7.78
CA ARG A 212 -18.16 -5.77 -7.88
C ARG A 212 -16.81 -5.22 -8.34
N LEU A 213 -16.79 -4.38 -9.38
CA LEU A 213 -15.54 -3.77 -9.88
C LEU A 213 -14.86 -2.92 -8.81
N ALA A 214 -15.63 -2.13 -8.07
CA ALA A 214 -15.10 -1.30 -7.00
C ALA A 214 -14.58 -2.15 -5.82
N ALA A 215 -15.30 -3.24 -5.51
CA ALA A 215 -14.86 -4.20 -4.52
C ALA A 215 -13.55 -4.89 -4.92
N THR A 216 -13.37 -5.22 -6.20
CA THR A 216 -12.11 -5.76 -6.73
C THR A 216 -10.97 -4.75 -6.57
N GLY A 217 -11.20 -3.47 -6.90
CA GLY A 217 -10.21 -2.42 -6.67
C GLY A 217 -9.80 -2.32 -5.20
N ALA A 218 -10.77 -2.30 -4.28
CA ALA A 218 -10.48 -2.30 -2.84
C ALA A 218 -9.77 -3.58 -2.37
N ALA A 219 -10.10 -4.75 -2.92
CA ALA A 219 -9.39 -5.99 -2.61
C ALA A 219 -7.94 -5.98 -3.11
N LEU A 220 -7.66 -5.37 -4.28
CA LEU A 220 -6.29 -5.18 -4.76
C LEU A 220 -5.47 -4.27 -3.85
N LEU A 221 -6.07 -3.21 -3.27
CA LEU A 221 -5.39 -2.39 -2.25
C LEU A 221 -5.04 -3.18 -0.98
N ALA A 222 -5.87 -4.17 -0.61
CA ALA A 222 -5.53 -5.06 0.50
C ALA A 222 -4.36 -6.00 0.16
N VAL A 223 -4.26 -6.45 -1.10
CA VAL A 223 -3.10 -7.22 -1.58
C VAL A 223 -1.85 -6.35 -1.62
N LEU A 224 -1.97 -5.09 -2.05
CA LEU A 224 -0.89 -4.09 -2.06
C LEU A 224 -0.34 -3.77 -0.66
N ALA A 225 -1.14 -3.97 0.39
CA ALA A 225 -0.64 -3.79 1.75
C ALA A 225 0.40 -4.84 2.17
N LEU A 226 0.44 -6.02 1.54
CA LEU A 226 1.41 -7.09 1.84
C LEU A 226 2.86 -6.70 1.47
N PRO A 227 3.16 -6.16 0.27
CA PRO A 227 4.50 -5.63 -0.05
C PRO A 227 4.92 -4.53 0.91
N LEU A 228 3.98 -3.64 1.25
CA LEU A 228 4.24 -2.51 2.14
C LEU A 228 4.55 -2.98 3.57
N LEU A 229 3.94 -4.09 3.99
CA LEU A 229 4.26 -4.76 5.25
C LEU A 229 5.70 -5.29 5.26
N ASP A 230 6.10 -6.01 4.21
CA ASP A 230 7.46 -6.53 4.11
C ASP A 230 8.50 -5.42 3.95
N ALA A 231 8.18 -4.34 3.24
CA ALA A 231 9.03 -3.16 3.13
C ALA A 231 9.21 -2.45 4.49
N GLY A 232 8.13 -2.29 5.26
CA GLY A 232 8.18 -1.75 6.62
C GLY A 232 9.03 -2.59 7.56
N ILE A 233 8.88 -3.91 7.52
CA ILE A 233 9.72 -4.85 8.28
C ILE A 233 11.20 -4.73 7.84
N GLY A 234 11.45 -4.67 6.53
CA GLY A 234 12.80 -4.56 5.97
C GLY A 234 13.52 -3.25 6.33
N ALA A 235 12.78 -2.20 6.68
CA ALA A 235 13.32 -0.93 7.18
C ALA A 235 13.64 -0.95 8.68
N VAL A 236 13.23 -1.97 9.43
CA VAL A 236 13.66 -2.14 10.83
C VAL A 236 15.14 -2.56 10.84
N PRO A 237 16.01 -1.90 11.63
CA PRO A 237 17.42 -2.25 11.71
C PRO A 237 17.59 -3.61 12.40
N LEU A 238 17.61 -4.69 11.63
CA LEU A 238 17.75 -6.06 12.14
C LEU A 238 19.23 -6.51 12.16
N PRO A 239 19.65 -7.28 13.19
CA PRO A 239 21.05 -7.68 13.35
C PRO A 239 21.59 -8.64 12.26
N TYR A 240 20.72 -9.19 11.40
CA TYR A 240 21.09 -10.03 10.26
C TYR A 240 19.94 -10.05 9.24
N SER A 241 20.22 -10.48 8.01
CA SER A 241 19.21 -10.68 6.96
C SER A 241 18.30 -11.87 7.31
N VAL A 242 17.28 -11.64 8.14
CA VAL A 242 16.29 -12.64 8.55
C VAL A 242 15.23 -12.78 7.44
N ASP A 243 15.55 -13.51 6.37
CA ASP A 243 14.71 -13.52 5.16
C ASP A 243 13.94 -14.83 4.92
N SER A 244 13.87 -15.73 5.90
CA SER A 244 13.47 -17.13 5.67
C SER A 244 11.96 -17.40 5.44
N THR A 245 11.07 -16.42 5.60
CA THR A 245 9.60 -16.66 5.58
C THR A 245 8.76 -15.62 4.82
N ALA A 246 9.36 -14.69 4.07
CA ALA A 246 8.60 -13.74 3.28
C ALA A 246 7.81 -14.48 2.18
N LEU A 247 6.48 -14.49 2.26
CA LEU A 247 5.63 -15.09 1.22
C LEU A 247 5.72 -14.29 -0.08
N PHE A 248 5.93 -12.98 0.05
CA PHE A 248 6.18 -12.08 -1.06
C PHE A 248 7.66 -11.74 -1.12
N ALA A 249 8.45 -12.72 -1.55
CA ALA A 249 9.86 -12.56 -1.86
C ALA A 249 10.05 -11.73 -3.14
N TRP A 250 9.51 -10.51 -3.18
CA TRP A 250 9.72 -9.58 -4.29
C TRP A 250 11.22 -9.33 -4.52
N TYR A 251 12.03 -9.39 -3.47
CA TYR A 251 13.49 -9.38 -3.54
C TYR A 251 14.08 -10.52 -4.40
N ALA A 252 13.37 -11.65 -4.54
CA ALA A 252 13.78 -12.74 -5.43
C ALA A 252 13.56 -12.41 -6.91
N VAL A 253 12.75 -11.39 -7.22
CA VAL A 253 12.64 -10.85 -8.57
C VAL A 253 13.89 -10.02 -8.86
N THR A 254 14.89 -10.68 -9.45
CA THR A 254 16.21 -10.10 -9.67
C THR A 254 16.12 -8.96 -10.70
N PRO A 255 16.60 -7.74 -10.37
CA PRO A 255 16.75 -6.66 -11.34
C PRO A 255 17.62 -7.11 -12.52
N THR A 256 17.26 -6.69 -13.73
CA THR A 256 18.08 -6.90 -14.93
C THR A 256 18.47 -5.56 -15.53
N ARG A 257 19.47 -5.52 -16.41
CA ARG A 257 19.85 -4.28 -17.12
C ARG A 257 18.68 -3.66 -17.90
N MET A 258 17.73 -4.48 -18.37
CA MET A 258 16.56 -4.00 -19.12
C MET A 258 15.38 -3.65 -18.21
N LEU A 259 15.31 -4.25 -17.01
CA LEU A 259 14.24 -4.07 -16.03
C LEU A 259 14.90 -3.82 -14.66
N PRO A 260 15.46 -2.62 -14.44
CA PRO A 260 16.17 -2.28 -13.20
C PRO A 260 15.25 -2.23 -11.96
N GLN A 261 13.95 -2.00 -12.13
CA GLN A 261 13.01 -1.84 -11.00
C GLN A 261 11.71 -2.64 -11.20
N PRO A 262 11.78 -3.99 -11.26
CA PRO A 262 10.61 -4.82 -11.51
C PRO A 262 9.61 -4.81 -10.35
N VAL A 263 10.11 -4.78 -9.11
CA VAL A 263 9.27 -4.77 -7.90
C VAL A 263 8.49 -3.46 -7.76
N PRO A 264 9.11 -2.26 -7.80
CA PRO A 264 8.37 -1.01 -7.77
C PRO A 264 7.34 -0.89 -8.91
N ALA A 265 7.68 -1.38 -10.11
CA ALA A 265 6.75 -1.37 -11.23
C ALA A 265 5.52 -2.25 -10.99
N LEU A 266 5.69 -3.45 -10.40
CA LEU A 266 4.57 -4.32 -10.04
C LEU A 266 3.67 -3.67 -8.98
N THR A 267 4.27 -3.05 -7.96
CA THR A 267 3.54 -2.28 -6.94
C THR A 267 2.69 -1.18 -7.59
N ALA A 268 3.30 -0.36 -8.47
CA ALA A 268 2.62 0.70 -9.19
C ALA A 268 1.50 0.17 -10.10
N VAL A 269 1.68 -0.98 -10.76
CA VAL A 269 0.62 -1.63 -11.56
C VAL A 269 -0.57 -1.98 -10.69
N VAL A 270 -0.34 -2.66 -9.57
CA VAL A 270 -1.41 -3.11 -8.68
C VAL A 270 -2.15 -1.92 -8.09
N GLU A 271 -1.42 -0.90 -7.67
CA GLU A 271 -1.98 0.34 -7.10
C GLU A 271 -2.85 1.12 -8.10
N LEU A 272 -2.30 1.43 -9.28
CA LEU A 272 -3.03 2.19 -10.29
C LEU A 272 -4.21 1.40 -10.85
N ALA A 273 -4.07 0.08 -11.04
CA ALA A 273 -5.19 -0.78 -11.40
C ALA A 273 -6.28 -0.78 -10.33
N ALA A 274 -5.90 -0.80 -9.05
CA ALA A 274 -6.84 -0.74 -7.94
C ALA A 274 -7.64 0.57 -7.96
N TYR A 275 -6.98 1.72 -8.14
CA TYR A 275 -7.66 3.01 -8.24
C TYR A 275 -8.59 3.10 -9.45
N LEU A 276 -8.13 2.64 -10.62
CA LEU A 276 -8.93 2.60 -11.85
C LEU A 276 -10.21 1.79 -11.65
N LEU A 277 -10.09 0.57 -11.11
CA LEU A 277 -11.22 -0.32 -10.84
C LEU A 277 -12.16 0.25 -9.79
N LEU A 278 -11.60 0.87 -8.74
CA LEU A 278 -12.35 1.51 -7.67
C LEU A 278 -13.22 2.64 -8.24
N VAL A 279 -12.63 3.59 -8.97
CA VAL A 279 -13.37 4.74 -9.52
C VAL A 279 -14.32 4.32 -10.63
N ALA A 280 -13.89 3.46 -11.56
CA ALA A 280 -14.76 2.96 -12.62
C ALA A 280 -15.97 2.20 -12.04
N GLY A 281 -15.75 1.34 -11.04
CA GLY A 281 -16.83 0.61 -10.37
C GLY A 281 -17.75 1.49 -9.52
N LEU A 282 -17.22 2.57 -8.94
CA LEU A 282 -18.01 3.51 -8.15
C LEU A 282 -18.92 4.42 -9.00
N THR A 283 -18.49 4.73 -10.23
CA THR A 283 -19.16 5.66 -11.16
C THR A 283 -20.01 4.96 -12.22
N GLY A 284 -19.71 3.69 -12.54
CA GLY A 284 -20.40 2.91 -13.58
C GLY A 284 -21.70 2.23 -13.15
N ALA A 285 -21.97 2.11 -11.83
CA ALA A 285 -23.10 1.34 -11.31
C ALA A 285 -24.48 1.88 -11.74
N ASP A 286 -24.61 3.20 -11.96
CA ASP A 286 -25.90 3.81 -12.32
C ASP A 286 -26.25 3.65 -13.80
N ARG A 287 -25.30 3.25 -14.67
CA ARG A 287 -25.57 3.00 -16.10
C ARG A 287 -26.11 1.61 -16.41
N ALA A 288 -26.04 0.69 -15.45
CA ALA A 288 -26.47 -0.70 -15.62
C ALA A 288 -27.91 -0.97 -15.17
N ALA A 289 -28.67 0.07 -14.75
CA ALA A 289 -30.10 -0.07 -14.51
C ALA A 289 -30.81 -0.35 -15.85
N PRO A 290 -31.49 -1.49 -16.02
CA PRO A 290 -32.23 -1.77 -17.25
C PRO A 290 -33.29 -0.69 -17.45
N ALA A 291 -33.38 -0.15 -18.67
CA ALA A 291 -34.46 0.73 -19.06
C ALA A 291 -35.78 0.00 -18.80
N VAL A 292 -36.53 0.44 -17.81
CA VAL A 292 -37.88 -0.06 -17.56
C VAL A 292 -38.70 0.29 -18.82
N PRO A 293 -39.28 -0.69 -19.53
CA PRO A 293 -40.12 -0.37 -20.67
C PRO A 293 -41.29 0.49 -20.18
N ALA A 294 -41.46 1.65 -20.81
CA ALA A 294 -42.58 2.54 -20.53
C ALA A 294 -43.88 1.73 -20.66
N SER A 295 -44.69 1.73 -19.60
CA SER A 295 -46.05 1.19 -19.67
C SER A 295 -46.79 1.96 -20.76
N VAL A 296 -47.12 1.27 -21.85
CA VAL A 296 -48.07 1.77 -22.84
C VAL A 296 -49.40 1.80 -22.12
N ALA A 297 -49.88 3.00 -21.80
CA ALA A 297 -51.25 3.19 -21.36
C ALA A 297 -52.14 3.09 -22.60
N GLU A 298 -53.02 2.08 -22.61
CA GLU A 298 -54.22 2.04 -23.46
C GLU A 298 -55.31 2.96 -22.87
#